data_AF-A0A7Y7TI22-F1
#
_entry.id   AF-A0A7Y7TI22-F1
#
_cell.length_a   1.000
_cell.length_b   1.000
_cell.length_c   1.000
_cell.angle_alpha   90.00
_cell.angle_beta   90.00
_cell.angle_gamma   90.00
#
_symmetry.space_group_name_H-M   'P 1'
#
loop_
_entity.id
_entity.type
_entity.pdbx_description
1 polymer ?
#
loop_
_entity_poly.entity_id
_entity_poly.type
_entity_poly.pdbx_seq_one_letter_code
_entity_poly.pdbx_strand_id
1 'polypeptide(L)'
;MAKFDTYNPPESSSDPASDATLSPDRLDFKYVIKPDHDYSWTPVRAFDDGSKTYIQMSSTMKNTEAPVFFVKEKGGLNLVNYRVKGDYYVVDRLFEEGEFRCGKDEIVVVRKDRPWSFFGG
;
A
#
# COMPACT_ATOMS: atom_id res chain seq x y z
N MET A 1 50.94 32.58 -17.82
CA MET A 1 49.82 31.81 -18.39
C MET A 1 49.49 30.65 -17.45
N ALA A 2 48.35 30.69 -16.75
CA ALA A 2 47.86 29.56 -15.96
C ALA A 2 46.96 28.70 -16.86
N LYS A 3 47.15 27.38 -16.84
CA LYS A 3 46.34 26.44 -17.61
C LYS A 3 44.99 26.28 -16.90
N PHE A 4 43.90 26.40 -17.66
CA PHE A 4 42.56 26.04 -17.23
C PHE A 4 42.47 24.52 -17.20
N ASP A 5 42.43 23.92 -16.01
CA ASP A 5 42.04 22.52 -15.88
C ASP A 5 40.55 22.41 -16.22
N THR A 6 40.24 21.63 -17.25
CA THR A 6 38.87 21.29 -17.66
C THR A 6 38.17 20.60 -16.49
N TYR A 7 37.16 21.26 -15.91
CA TYR A 7 36.23 20.61 -14.99
C TYR A 7 35.46 19.54 -15.76
N ASN A 8 35.79 18.27 -15.52
CA ASN A 8 34.97 17.13 -15.92
C ASN A 8 33.93 16.92 -14.81
N PRO A 9 32.66 17.32 -14.97
CA PRO A 9 31.65 16.97 -13.98
C PRO A 9 31.59 15.45 -13.88
N PRO A 10 31.40 14.86 -12.68
CA PRO A 10 31.11 13.44 -12.58
C PRO A 10 29.88 13.17 -13.44
N GLU A 11 30.03 12.29 -14.43
CA GLU A 11 28.93 11.84 -15.26
C GLU A 11 27.82 11.32 -14.35
N SER A 12 26.62 11.85 -14.62
CA SER A 12 25.31 11.44 -14.12
C SER A 12 25.36 10.18 -13.28
N SER A 13 25.46 10.37 -11.97
CA SER A 13 25.12 9.32 -11.01
C SER A 13 23.66 8.99 -11.25
N SER A 14 23.43 7.91 -11.97
CA SER A 14 22.15 7.21 -12.11
C SER A 14 21.38 7.31 -10.81
N ASP A 15 20.27 8.05 -10.79
CA ASP A 15 19.29 7.95 -9.72
C ASP A 15 18.89 6.47 -9.62
N PRO A 16 19.22 5.75 -8.53
CA PRO A 16 18.70 4.41 -8.32
C PRO A 16 17.29 4.50 -7.74
N ALA A 17 16.50 5.49 -8.15
CA ALA A 17 15.06 5.37 -8.14
C ALA A 17 14.70 4.44 -9.29
N SER A 18 15.07 3.17 -9.13
CA SER A 18 14.45 2.08 -9.86
C SER A 18 12.96 2.29 -9.72
N ASP A 19 12.33 2.76 -10.79
CA ASP A 19 10.91 2.58 -10.99
C ASP A 19 10.74 1.07 -10.87
N ALA A 20 10.32 0.63 -9.68
CA ALA A 20 10.08 -0.77 -9.38
C ALA A 20 9.03 -1.20 -10.40
N THR A 21 9.50 -1.81 -11.48
CA THR A 21 8.66 -2.17 -12.60
C THR A 21 7.77 -3.28 -12.08
N LEU A 22 6.55 -2.91 -11.68
CA LEU A 22 5.54 -3.85 -11.23
C LEU A 22 5.36 -4.85 -12.37
N SER A 23 5.80 -6.08 -12.13
CA SER A 23 5.62 -7.17 -13.08
C SER A 23 4.22 -7.72 -12.89
N PRO A 24 3.29 -7.58 -13.87
CA PRO A 24 1.90 -7.98 -13.70
C PRO A 24 1.74 -9.45 -13.27
N ASP A 25 2.65 -10.32 -13.72
CA ASP A 25 2.67 -11.76 -13.41
C ASP A 25 2.94 -12.08 -11.93
N ARG A 26 3.42 -11.10 -11.15
CA ARG A 26 3.74 -11.26 -9.72
C ARG A 26 2.71 -10.63 -8.79
N LEU A 27 1.64 -10.06 -9.34
CA LEU A 27 0.63 -9.38 -8.55
C LEU A 27 -0.39 -10.38 -8.01
N ASP A 28 -0.59 -10.37 -6.69
CA ASP A 28 -1.61 -11.15 -6.00
C ASP A 28 -2.82 -10.27 -5.65
N PHE A 29 -3.94 -10.49 -6.35
CA PHE A 29 -5.19 -9.75 -6.19
C PHE A 29 -6.17 -10.41 -5.22
N LYS A 30 -5.76 -11.43 -4.46
CA LYS A 30 -6.62 -12.17 -3.55
C LYS A 30 -6.85 -11.40 -2.25
N TYR A 31 -7.51 -10.26 -2.34
CA TYR A 31 -7.95 -9.48 -1.19
C TYR A 31 -9.46 -9.21 -1.27
N VAL A 32 -10.13 -9.37 -0.14
CA VAL A 32 -11.54 -9.03 0.05
C VAL A 32 -11.62 -7.75 0.86
N ILE A 33 -12.42 -6.80 0.36
CA ILE A 33 -12.74 -5.55 1.04
C ILE A 33 -14.14 -5.72 1.64
N LYS A 34 -14.27 -5.48 2.94
CA LYS A 34 -15.51 -5.61 3.70
C LYS A 34 -15.83 -4.28 4.38
N PRO A 35 -16.59 -3.41 3.70
CA PRO A 35 -17.15 -2.24 4.33
C PRO A 35 -18.38 -2.64 5.17
N ASP A 36 -18.57 -2.00 6.30
CA ASP A 36 -19.83 -2.00 7.06
C ASP A 36 -20.85 -1.00 6.48
N HIS A 37 -20.38 0.13 5.94
CA HIS A 37 -21.14 1.10 5.18
C HIS A 37 -20.35 1.59 3.95
N ASP A 38 -21.06 2.10 2.93
CA ASP A 38 -20.41 2.74 1.78
C ASP A 38 -19.92 4.15 2.15
N TYR A 39 -18.63 4.27 2.44
CA TYR A 39 -17.97 5.55 2.68
C TYR A 39 -17.37 6.09 1.38
N SER A 40 -17.32 7.42 1.22
CA SER A 40 -16.70 8.07 0.05
C SER A 40 -15.21 7.73 -0.12
N TRP A 41 -14.55 7.27 0.94
CA TRP A 41 -13.14 6.88 0.96
C TRP A 41 -12.93 5.36 0.80
N THR A 42 -13.99 4.57 0.73
CA THR A 42 -13.92 3.10 0.72
C THR A 42 -12.92 2.60 -0.35
N PRO A 43 -11.96 1.72 0.01
CA PRO A 43 -11.07 1.09 -0.96
C PRO A 43 -11.85 0.35 -2.04
N VAL A 44 -11.38 0.43 -3.28
CA VAL A 44 -11.98 -0.27 -4.43
C VAL A 44 -11.19 -1.50 -4.85
N ARG A 45 -9.91 -1.60 -4.43
CA ARG A 45 -9.04 -2.72 -4.77
C ARG A 45 -7.87 -2.83 -3.78
N ALA A 46 -7.41 -4.04 -3.51
CA ALA A 46 -6.13 -4.30 -2.88
C ALA A 46 -5.39 -5.44 -3.59
N PHE A 47 -4.07 -5.35 -3.67
CA PHE A 47 -3.19 -6.38 -4.22
C PHE A 47 -1.77 -6.23 -3.67
N ASP A 48 -0.96 -7.27 -3.77
CA ASP A 48 0.45 -7.20 -3.39
C ASP A 48 1.38 -7.68 -4.51
N ASP A 49 2.65 -7.25 -4.47
CA ASP A 49 3.70 -7.66 -5.42
C ASP A 49 4.67 -8.72 -4.84
N GLY A 50 4.27 -9.36 -3.72
CA GLY A 50 5.13 -10.23 -2.92
C GLY A 50 6.03 -9.50 -1.91
N SER A 51 6.07 -8.16 -1.93
CA SER A 51 6.86 -7.36 -0.98
C SER A 51 6.08 -6.22 -0.33
N LYS A 52 5.23 -5.53 -1.10
CA LYS A 52 4.40 -4.39 -0.70
C LYS A 52 2.96 -4.68 -1.04
N THR A 53 2.06 -4.15 -0.23
CA THR A 53 0.63 -4.17 -0.52
C THR A 53 0.19 -2.79 -1.01
N TYR A 54 -0.55 -2.78 -2.11
CA TYR A 54 -1.11 -1.61 -2.75
C TYR A 54 -2.62 -1.64 -2.56
N ILE A 55 -3.16 -0.57 -1.97
CA ILE A 55 -4.58 -0.43 -1.73
C ILE A 55 -5.06 0.79 -2.49
N GLN A 56 -5.93 0.58 -3.48
CA GLN A 56 -6.54 1.65 -4.25
C GLN A 56 -7.77 2.17 -3.51
N MET A 57 -7.75 3.45 -3.20
CA MET A 57 -8.85 4.17 -2.58
C MET A 57 -9.86 4.63 -3.64
N SER A 58 -11.10 4.89 -3.22
CA SER A 58 -12.06 5.54 -4.10
C SER A 58 -11.58 6.94 -4.52
N SER A 59 -11.80 7.30 -5.78
CA SER A 59 -11.46 8.62 -6.31
C SER A 59 -12.23 9.77 -5.62
N THR A 60 -13.33 9.46 -4.94
CA THR A 60 -14.15 10.43 -4.19
C THR A 60 -13.56 10.81 -2.83
N MET A 61 -12.49 10.13 -2.39
CA MET A 61 -11.79 10.42 -1.12
C MET A 61 -11.23 11.85 -1.03
N LYS A 62 -10.94 12.50 -2.18
CA LYS A 62 -10.23 13.80 -2.25
C LYS A 62 -10.85 14.94 -1.43
N ASN A 63 -12.14 14.83 -1.08
CA ASN A 63 -12.89 15.85 -0.35
C ASN A 63 -13.29 15.44 1.08
N THR A 64 -12.77 14.33 1.61
CA THR A 64 -13.09 13.84 2.96
C THR A 64 -11.83 13.67 3.81
N GLU A 65 -12.02 13.47 5.11
CA GLU A 65 -10.93 13.08 6.01
C GLU A 65 -10.32 11.75 5.54
N ALA A 66 -8.98 11.65 5.63
CA ALA A 66 -8.26 10.48 5.18
C ALA A 66 -8.20 9.42 6.27
N PRO A 67 -8.61 8.16 5.99
CA PRO A 67 -8.57 7.11 6.99
C PRO A 67 -7.14 6.70 7.32
N VAL A 68 -6.93 6.27 8.56
CA VAL A 68 -5.67 5.65 9.02
C VAL A 68 -5.74 4.16 8.77
N PHE A 69 -4.66 3.58 8.22
CA PHE A 69 -4.57 2.14 7.98
C PHE A 69 -3.82 1.41 9.09
N PHE A 70 -4.41 0.35 9.61
CA PHE A 70 -3.84 -0.55 10.61
C PHE A 70 -3.73 -1.96 10.06
N VAL A 71 -2.74 -2.71 10.54
CA VAL A 71 -2.63 -4.16 10.30
C VAL A 71 -2.98 -4.90 11.58
N LYS A 72 -3.79 -5.95 11.47
CA LYS A 72 -4.15 -6.81 12.58
C LYS A 72 -3.13 -7.93 12.75
N GLU A 73 -2.56 -8.00 13.95
CA GLU A 73 -1.63 -9.04 14.37
C GLU A 73 -2.09 -9.64 15.70
N LYS A 74 -1.38 -10.65 16.23
CA LYS A 74 -1.76 -11.37 17.47
C LYS A 74 -1.99 -10.44 18.68
N GLY A 75 -1.34 -9.29 18.71
CA GLY A 75 -1.45 -8.30 19.79
C GLY A 75 -2.51 -7.21 19.58
N GLY A 76 -3.27 -7.25 18.47
CA GLY A 76 -4.25 -6.23 18.13
C GLY A 76 -3.90 -5.48 16.85
N LEU A 77 -4.32 -4.21 16.78
CA LEU A 77 -4.12 -3.35 15.62
C LEU A 77 -2.83 -2.56 15.75
N ASN A 78 -1.97 -2.70 14.74
CA ASN A 78 -0.69 -2.02 14.67
C ASN A 78 -0.70 -0.98 13.56
N LEU A 79 -0.34 0.25 13.89
CA LEU A 79 -0.05 1.27 12.88
C LEU A 79 1.22 0.85 12.16
N VAL A 80 1.13 0.75 10.84
CA VAL A 80 2.27 0.39 9.98
C VAL A 80 2.74 1.61 9.21
N ASN A 81 3.98 1.58 8.77
CA ASN A 81 4.44 2.60 7.84
C ASN A 81 3.77 2.38 6.47
N TYR A 82 3.15 3.43 5.95
CA TYR A 82 2.58 3.46 4.62
C TYR A 82 2.82 4.81 3.97
N ARG A 83 2.70 4.85 2.65
CA ARG A 83 2.85 6.05 1.84
C ARG A 83 1.63 6.23 0.95
N VAL A 84 1.16 7.46 0.80
CA VAL A 84 0.08 7.78 -0.14
C VAL A 84 0.69 8.23 -1.45
N LYS A 85 0.33 7.59 -2.57
CA LYS A 85 0.78 7.93 -3.93
C LYS A 85 -0.42 7.96 -4.87
N GLY A 86 -0.86 9.16 -5.25
CA GLY A 86 -2.12 9.32 -5.97
C GLY A 86 -3.27 8.77 -5.14
N ASP A 87 -4.08 7.90 -5.72
CA ASP A 87 -5.21 7.27 -5.04
C ASP A 87 -4.82 5.94 -4.35
N TYR A 88 -3.52 5.69 -4.13
CA TYR A 88 -3.02 4.47 -3.50
C TYR A 88 -2.44 4.70 -2.12
N TYR A 89 -2.78 3.80 -1.19
CA TYR A 89 -2.02 3.54 0.02
C TYR A 89 -1.04 2.40 -0.27
N VAL A 90 0.25 2.67 -0.12
CA VAL A 90 1.34 1.72 -0.33
C VAL A 90 1.91 1.33 1.01
N VAL A 91 1.65 0.09 1.42
CA VAL A 91 2.10 -0.49 2.68
C VAL A 91 3.40 -1.24 2.43
N ASP A 92 4.45 -0.92 3.18
CA ASP A 92 5.80 -1.47 2.97
C ASP A 92 5.98 -2.91 3.50
N ARG A 93 4.90 -3.69 3.56
CA ARG A 93 4.87 -5.10 3.97
C ARG A 93 3.60 -5.81 3.50
N LEU A 94 3.64 -7.13 3.54
CA LEU A 94 2.47 -7.99 3.41
C LEU A 94 1.71 -8.09 4.74
N PHE A 95 0.40 -8.34 4.65
CA PHE A 95 -0.48 -8.60 5.79
C PHE A 95 -1.64 -9.53 5.41
N GLU A 96 -2.22 -10.17 6.43
CA GLU A 96 -3.41 -11.04 6.26
C GLU A 96 -4.72 -10.27 6.47
N GLU A 97 -4.78 -9.38 7.46
CA GLU A 97 -5.95 -8.55 7.76
C GLU A 97 -5.49 -7.15 8.15
N GLY A 98 -6.14 -6.14 7.60
CA GLY A 98 -5.94 -4.74 7.94
C GLY A 98 -7.26 -3.98 7.96
N GLU A 99 -7.25 -2.82 8.59
CA GLU A 99 -8.44 -2.00 8.82
C GLU A 99 -8.13 -0.55 8.50
N PHE A 100 -8.96 0.07 7.68
CA PHE A 100 -9.05 1.52 7.62
C PHE A 100 -9.98 2.03 8.71
N ARG A 101 -9.59 3.12 9.37
CA ARG A 101 -10.41 3.81 10.36
C ARG A 101 -10.46 5.30 10.06
N CYS A 102 -11.68 5.84 9.99
CA CYS A 102 -11.94 7.27 9.93
C CYS A 102 -12.90 7.62 11.07
N GLY A 103 -12.51 8.51 11.98
CA GLY A 103 -13.27 8.72 13.21
C GLY A 103 -13.38 7.45 14.08
N LYS A 104 -14.49 7.31 14.81
CA LYS A 104 -14.68 6.22 15.79
C LYS A 104 -15.37 4.98 15.23
N ASP A 105 -16.29 5.19 14.27
CA ASP A 105 -17.25 4.17 13.86
C ASP A 105 -17.17 3.83 12.36
N GLU A 106 -16.29 4.49 11.59
CA GLU A 106 -16.11 4.18 10.17
C GLU A 106 -14.93 3.23 9.98
N ILE A 107 -15.23 1.94 9.76
CA ILE A 107 -14.22 0.88 9.68
C ILE A 107 -14.41 0.03 8.43
N VAL A 108 -13.39 -0.02 7.58
CA VAL A 108 -13.37 -0.93 6.43
C VAL A 108 -12.25 -1.94 6.57
N VAL A 109 -12.59 -3.23 6.52
CA VAL A 109 -11.63 -4.32 6.63
C VAL A 109 -11.11 -4.72 5.25
N VAL A 110 -9.81 -4.86 5.12
CA VAL A 110 -9.13 -5.44 3.94
C VAL A 110 -8.44 -6.72 4.37
N ARG A 111 -8.80 -7.85 3.76
CA ARG A 111 -8.29 -9.17 4.19
C ARG A 111 -7.84 -10.00 3.00
N LYS A 112 -6.69 -10.66 3.13
CA LYS A 112 -6.21 -11.63 2.14
C LYS A 112 -7.17 -12.82 2.08
N ASP A 113 -7.66 -13.12 0.88
CA ASP A 113 -8.55 -14.24 0.62
C ASP A 113 -7.71 -15.52 0.59
N ARG A 114 -7.64 -16.19 1.74
CA ARG A 114 -7.07 -17.54 1.78
C ARG A 114 -8.20 -18.55 1.60
N PRO A 115 -8.07 -19.48 0.64
CA PRO A 115 -8.97 -20.63 0.61
C PRO A 115 -8.85 -21.36 1.94
N TRP A 116 -9.99 -21.83 2.45
CA TRP A 116 -10.06 -22.58 3.68
C TRP A 116 -9.03 -23.72 3.67
N SER A 117 -8.07 -23.67 4.59
CA SER A 117 -7.10 -24.76 4.77
C SER A 117 -7.70 -25.81 5.70
N PHE A 118 -8.33 -26.85 5.13
CA PHE A 118 -8.90 -27.99 5.84
C PHE A 118 -7.82 -29.01 6.24
N PHE A 119 -6.67 -28.65 6.82
CA PHE A 119 -5.77 -29.69 7.37
C PHE A 119 -5.05 -29.21 8.63
N GLY A 120 -5.36 -29.91 9.72
CA GLY A 120 -4.70 -29.86 11.00
C GLY A 120 -5.38 -30.88 11.90
N GLY A 121 -5.11 -32.17 11.63
CA GLY A 121 -5.54 -33.30 12.45
C GLY A 121 -4.71 -33.48 13.71
#